data_AF-A0AAW8F5B6-F1
#
_entry.id   AF-A0AAW8F5B6-F1
#
_cell.length_a   1.000
_cell.length_b   1.000
_cell.length_c   1.000
_cell.angle_alpha   90.00
_cell.angle_beta   90.00
_cell.angle_gamma   90.00
#
_symmetry.space_group_name_H-M   'P 1'
#
loop_
_entity.id
_entity.type
_entity.pdbx_description
1 polymer ?
#
loop_
_entity_poly.entity_id
_entity_poly.type
_entity_poly.pdbx_seq_one_letter_code
_entity_poly.pdbx_strand_id
1 'polypeptide(L)' 'MTRPPSHRLVPTKVAALAVGVSEATIRKWVSRGKITRYGAPHRRSQFDIEELTEIALRRRV' A
#
# COMPACT_ATOMS: atom_id res chain seq x y z
N MET A 1 -8.34 4.08 -15.80
CA MET A 1 -7.40 4.77 -14.88
C MET A 1 -8.13 5.00 -13.57
N THR A 2 -7.88 4.17 -12.55
CA THR A 2 -8.47 4.37 -11.22
C THR A 2 -7.94 5.68 -10.66
N ARG A 3 -8.79 6.70 -10.59
CA ARG A 3 -8.45 7.98 -9.96
C ARG A 3 -7.95 7.64 -8.56
N PRO A 4 -6.73 8.03 -8.16
CA PRO A 4 -6.28 7.75 -6.83
C PRO A 4 -7.29 8.42 -5.88
N PRO A 5 -7.80 7.71 -4.86
CA PRO A 5 -8.52 8.36 -3.80
C PRO A 5 -7.67 9.54 -3.31
N SER A 6 -8.31 10.63 -2.92
CA SER A 6 -7.67 11.79 -2.27
C SER A 6 -6.91 11.42 -0.99
N HIS A 7 -6.95 10.14 -0.59
CA HIS A 7 -6.32 9.56 0.57
C HIS A 7 -4.83 9.34 0.30
N ARG A 8 -4.06 10.31 0.79
CA ARG A 8 -2.65 10.26 1.16
C ARG A 8 -1.86 9.09 0.57
N LEU A 9 -1.56 9.19 -0.72
CA LEU A 9 -0.66 8.26 -1.39
C LEU A 9 0.76 8.43 -0.84
N VAL A 10 1.33 7.33 -0.34
CA VAL A 10 2.68 7.34 0.23
C VAL A 10 3.60 6.32 -0.42
N PRO A 11 4.92 6.57 -0.44
CA PRO A 11 5.91 5.60 -0.90
C PRO A 11 5.89 4.31 -0.07
N THR A 12 6.40 3.23 -0.65
CA THR A 12 6.50 1.88 -0.02
C THR A 12 7.08 1.90 1.39
N LYS A 13 8.14 2.69 1.61
CA LYS A 13 8.80 2.79 2.91
C LYS A 13 7.89 3.39 3.98
N VAL A 14 7.16 4.45 3.64
CA VAL A 14 6.23 5.12 4.57
C VAL A 14 5.01 4.23 4.82
N ALA A 15 4.49 3.58 3.78
CA ALA A 15 3.44 2.57 3.88
C ALA A 15 3.79 1.46 4.87
N ALA A 16 5.00 0.90 4.74
CA ALA A 16 5.51 -0.16 5.61
C ALA A 16 5.59 0.30 7.08
N LEU A 17 6.11 1.51 7.31
CA LEU A 17 6.19 2.11 8.65
C LEU A 17 4.80 2.36 9.26
N ALA A 18 3.85 2.89 8.50
CA ALA A 18 2.52 3.23 8.98
C ALA A 18 1.76 2.00 9.52
N VAL A 19 1.91 0.84 8.88
CA VAL A 19 1.24 -0.40 9.30
C VAL A 19 2.11 -1.35 10.13
N GLY A 20 3.35 -0.94 10.43
CA GLY A 20 4.29 -1.73 11.24
C GLY A 20 4.72 -3.06 10.60
N VAL A 21 4.88 -3.09 9.27
CA VAL A 21 5.37 -4.29 8.55
C VAL A 21 6.63 -3.97 7.76
N SER A 22 7.34 -5.00 7.29
CA SER A 22 8.47 -4.81 6.38
C SER A 22 8.00 -4.43 4.96
N GLU A 23 8.81 -3.69 4.22
CA GLU A 23 8.51 -3.37 2.81
C GLU A 23 8.33 -4.63 1.94
N ALA A 24 9.01 -5.72 2.28
CA ALA A 24 8.86 -7.00 1.60
C ALA A 24 7.44 -7.56 1.76
N THR A 25 6.80 -7.34 2.91
CA THR A 25 5.41 -7.71 3.15
C THR A 25 4.45 -6.90 2.29
N ILE A 26 4.68 -5.58 2.17
CA ILE A 26 3.92 -4.71 1.25
C ILE A 26 4.03 -5.21 -0.19
N ARG A 27 5.24 -5.51 -0.66
CA ARG A 27 5.46 -6.08 -2.01
C ARG A 27 4.72 -7.42 -2.21
N LYS A 28 4.72 -8.30 -1.20
CA LYS A 28 3.94 -9.55 -1.23
C LYS A 28 2.42 -9.30 -1.27
N TRP A 29 1.92 -8.24 -0.67
CA TRP A 29 0.50 -7.89 -0.77
C TRP A 29 0.13 -7.42 -2.16
N VAL A 30 0.97 -6.60 -2.80
CA VAL A 30 0.82 -6.21 -4.20
C VAL A 30 0.82 -7.44 -5.11
N SER A 31 1.80 -8.32 -4.98
CA SER A 31 1.93 -9.51 -5.84
C SER A 31 0.75 -10.48 -5.66
N ARG A 32 0.10 -10.46 -4.50
CA ARG A 32 -1.11 -11.24 -4.20
C ARG A 32 -2.41 -10.52 -4.57
N GLY A 33 -2.34 -9.31 -5.14
CA GLY A 33 -3.51 -8.52 -5.52
C GLY A 33 -4.33 -8.00 -4.34
N LYS A 34 -3.74 -7.92 -3.14
CA LYS A 34 -4.44 -7.44 -1.93
C LYS A 34 -4.48 -5.92 -1.81
N ILE A 35 -3.50 -5.24 -2.39
CA ILE A 35 -3.41 -3.78 -2.40
C ILE A 35 -3.14 -3.27 -3.80
N THR A 36 -3.64 -2.08 -4.09
CA THR A 36 -3.43 -1.43 -5.37
C THR A 36 -2.13 -0.65 -5.38
N ARG A 37 -1.28 -0.92 -6.38
CA ARG A 37 -0.09 -0.09 -6.62
C ARG A 37 -0.50 1.12 -7.45
N TYR A 38 -0.45 2.30 -6.84
CA TYR A 38 -0.63 3.57 -7.55
C TYR A 38 0.71 4.06 -8.11
N GLY A 39 0.62 4.77 -9.24
CA GLY A 39 1.77 5.36 -9.93
C GLY A 39 1.97 4.82 -11.35
N ALA A 40 2.61 5.64 -12.18
CA ALA A 40 2.93 5.28 -13.55
C ALA A 40 3.99 4.16 -13.62
N PRO A 41 4.00 3.33 -14.67
CA PRO A 41 5.18 2.51 -14.99
C PRO A 41 6.40 3.44 -15.07
N HIS A 42 7.46 3.12 -14.33
CA HIS A 42 8.69 3.93 -14.10
C HIS A 42 8.66 5.00 -13.00
N ARG A 43 7.54 5.25 -12.32
CA ARG A 43 7.52 6.09 -11.11
C ARG A 43 7.53 5.25 -9.83
N ARG A 44 7.97 5.86 -8.72
CA ARG A 44 7.97 5.22 -7.39
C ARG A 44 6.56 4.71 -7.07
N SER A 45 6.48 3.47 -6.62
CA SER A 45 5.24 2.85 -6.15
C SER A 45 4.63 3.66 -5.01
N GLN A 46 3.39 4.08 -5.20
CA GLN A 46 2.59 4.78 -4.21
C GLN A 46 1.46 3.88 -3.73
N PHE A 47 1.13 3.98 -2.45
CA PHE A 47 0.11 3.17 -1.80
C PHE A 47 -0.78 4.04 -0.94
N ASP A 48 -2.06 3.68 -0.88
CA ASP A 48 -3.03 4.33 -0.02
C ASP A 48 -2.86 3.80 1.43
N ILE A 49 -2.70 4.72 2.39
CA ILE A 49 -2.55 4.38 3.80
C ILE A 49 -3.82 3.75 4.38
N GLU A 50 -5.01 4.18 3.95
CA GLU A 50 -6.27 3.68 4.51
C GLU A 50 -6.50 2.22 4.07
N GLU A 51 -6.31 1.92 2.78
CA GLU A 51 -6.35 0.55 2.24
C GLU A 51 -5.37 -0.37 2.99
N LEU A 52 -4.15 0.12 3.22
CA LEU A 52 -3.13 -0.61 3.96
C LEU A 52 -3.53 -0.88 5.42
N THR A 53 -4.11 0.12 6.08
CA THR A 53 -4.51 0.03 7.49
C THR A 53 -5.66 -0.96 7.66
N GLU A 54 -6.67 -0.93 6.79
CA GLU A 54 -7.75 -1.93 6.79
C GLU A 54 -7.21 -3.36 6.68
N ILE A 55 -6.27 -3.59 5.76
CA ILE A 55 -5.70 -4.92 5.54
C ILE A 55 -4.85 -5.36 6.73
N ALA A 56 -4.12 -4.44 7.35
CA ALA A 56 -3.36 -4.73 8.56
C ALA A 56 -4.29 -5.07 9.73
N LEU A 57 -5.41 -4.36 9.89
CA LEU A 57 -6.43 -4.61 10.91
C LEU A 57 -7.09 -5.97 10.72
N ARG A 58 -7.49 -6.34 9.49
CA ARG A 58 -8.08 -7.65 9.16
C ARG A 58 -7.16 -8.85 9.46
N ARG A 59 -5.87 -8.64 9.71
CA ARG A 59 -4.90 -9.71 10.04
C ARG A 59 -4.67 -9.89 11.54
N ARG A 60 -5.12 -8.94 12.38
CA ARG A 60 -4.92 -8.97 13.84
C ARG A 60 -6.11 -9.54 14.62
N VAL A 61 -7.24 -9.75 13.96
CA VAL A 61 -8.43 -10.43 14.48
C VAL A 61 -8.43 -11.86 13.95
#